data_AF-A0A176RSC6-F1
#
_entry.id   AF-A0A176RSC6-F1
#
_cell.length_a   1.000
_cell.length_b   1.000
_cell.length_c   1.000
_cell.angle_alpha   90.00
_cell.angle_beta   90.00
_cell.angle_gamma   90.00
#
_symmetry.space_group_name_H-M   'P 1'
#
loop_
_entity.id
_entity.type
_entity.pdbx_description
1 polymer ?
#
loop_
_entity_poly.entity_id
_entity_poly.type
_entity_poly.pdbx_seq_one_letter_code
_entity_poly.pdbx_strand_id
1 'polypeptide(L)'
;MHEWQRYNAYCKPKLAELLLALKLDKNFKRAEGNYLYTEDGTQVLDLIGGFGAAMIGHNHPELKQVFIEALNNNLPMNAQVSVRAEAACLAERLNELVPG
;
A
#
# COMPACT_ATOMS: atom_id res chain seq x y z
N MET A 1 -1.86 -8.19 24.85
CA MET A 1 -2.68 -7.01 24.50
C MET A 1 -3.14 -7.17 23.06
N HIS A 2 -4.44 -7.10 22.80
CA HIS A 2 -5.04 -7.20 21.46
C HIS A 2 -4.58 -6.00 20.60
N GLU A 3 -4.46 -6.15 19.28
CA GLU A 3 -3.97 -5.07 18.39
C GLU A 3 -4.79 -3.79 18.46
N TRP A 4 -6.13 -3.90 18.50
CA TRP A 4 -7.01 -2.75 18.70
C TRP A 4 -6.70 -2.01 20.02
N GLN A 5 -6.43 -2.74 21.12
CA GLN A 5 -6.09 -2.13 22.41
C GLN A 5 -4.81 -1.30 22.31
N ARG A 6 -3.78 -1.79 21.59
CA ARG A 6 -2.55 -1.00 21.35
C ARG A 6 -2.83 0.24 20.49
N TYR A 7 -3.59 0.07 19.42
CA TYR A 7 -3.93 1.19 18.52
C TYR A 7 -4.72 2.28 19.24
N ASN A 8 -5.67 1.86 20.10
CA ASN A 8 -6.46 2.75 20.94
C ASN A 8 -5.60 3.46 21.99
N ALA A 9 -4.71 2.74 22.68
CA ALA A 9 -3.91 3.32 23.77
C ALA A 9 -2.76 4.23 23.29
N TYR A 10 -2.16 3.93 22.13
CA TYR A 10 -0.87 4.53 21.76
C TYR A 10 -0.81 5.19 20.37
N CYS A 11 -1.85 5.07 19.53
CA CYS A 11 -1.82 5.62 18.16
C CYS A 11 -2.90 6.67 17.90
N LYS A 12 -4.17 6.27 17.78
CA LYS A 12 -5.29 7.17 17.47
C LYS A 12 -6.55 6.77 18.26
N PRO A 13 -6.64 7.10 19.56
CA PRO A 13 -7.70 6.62 20.44
C PRO A 13 -9.12 6.91 19.91
N LYS A 14 -9.40 8.19 19.60
CA LYS A 14 -10.71 8.63 19.10
C LYS A 14 -11.11 7.94 17.79
N LEU A 15 -10.14 7.65 16.91
CA LEU A 15 -10.42 6.94 15.68
C LEU A 15 -10.68 5.45 15.94
N ALA A 16 -9.94 4.84 16.87
CA ALA A 16 -10.15 3.45 17.25
C ALA A 16 -11.55 3.20 17.82
N GLU A 17 -12.03 4.13 18.66
CA GLU A 17 -13.39 4.12 19.22
C GLU A 17 -14.45 4.27 18.12
N LEU A 18 -14.26 5.21 17.19
CA LEU A 18 -15.17 5.40 16.05
C LEU A 18 -15.25 4.17 15.16
N LEU A 19 -14.09 3.58 14.80
CA LEU A 19 -14.05 2.38 13.96
C LEU A 19 -14.75 1.20 14.64
N LEU A 20 -14.58 1.03 15.96
CA LEU A 20 -15.28 0.01 16.74
C LEU A 20 -16.79 0.23 16.71
N ALA A 21 -17.26 1.47 16.92
CA ALA A 21 -18.67 1.81 16.86
C ALA A 21 -19.30 1.51 15.49
N LEU A 22 -18.53 1.67 14.41
CA LEU A 22 -18.95 1.37 13.04
C LEU A 22 -18.71 -0.10 12.62
N LYS A 23 -18.14 -0.95 13.48
CA LYS A 23 -17.71 -2.33 13.19
C LYS A 23 -16.68 -2.42 12.05
N LEU A 24 -15.89 -1.35 11.86
CA LEU A 24 -14.81 -1.22 10.89
C LEU A 24 -13.43 -1.42 11.54
N ASP A 25 -13.38 -1.86 12.80
CA ASP A 25 -12.19 -2.16 13.59
C ASP A 25 -11.46 -3.45 13.15
N LYS A 26 -11.49 -3.76 11.85
CA LYS A 26 -10.86 -4.97 11.30
C LYS A 26 -9.36 -4.77 11.19
N ASN A 27 -8.61 -5.79 11.60
CA ASN A 27 -7.20 -5.89 11.27
C ASN A 27 -7.01 -6.84 10.07
N PHE A 28 -6.52 -6.29 8.96
CA PHE A 28 -6.19 -7.03 7.76
C PHE A 28 -4.73 -7.51 7.80
N LYS A 29 -4.51 -8.81 7.66
CA LYS A 29 -3.18 -9.44 7.72
C LYS A 29 -2.58 -9.71 6.34
N ARG A 30 -3.42 -9.77 5.31
CA ARG A 30 -3.00 -10.04 3.93
C ARG A 30 -3.88 -9.27 2.96
N ALA A 31 -3.34 -8.99 1.79
CA ALA A 31 -4.03 -8.36 0.68
C ALA A 31 -3.51 -8.94 -0.64
N GLU A 32 -4.40 -9.23 -1.59
CA GLU A 32 -4.03 -9.75 -2.91
C GLU A 32 -5.14 -9.48 -3.92
N GLY A 33 -4.79 -8.92 -5.08
CA GLY A 33 -5.76 -8.53 -6.10
C GLY A 33 -6.76 -7.53 -5.51
N ASN A 34 -8.06 -7.79 -5.67
CA ASN A 34 -9.12 -6.90 -5.16
C ASN A 34 -9.57 -7.25 -3.73
N TYR A 35 -8.80 -8.05 -2.98
CA TYR A 35 -9.24 -8.59 -1.71
C TYR A 35 -8.28 -8.30 -0.56
N LEU A 36 -8.88 -8.03 0.60
CA LEU A 36 -8.23 -7.98 1.91
C LEU A 36 -8.63 -9.22 2.72
N TYR A 37 -7.75 -9.67 3.60
CA TYR A 37 -7.98 -10.84 4.44
C TYR A 37 -7.77 -10.47 5.90
N THR A 38 -8.79 -10.66 6.73
CA THR A 38 -8.74 -10.42 8.18
C THR A 38 -7.91 -11.49 8.89
N GLU A 39 -7.60 -11.26 10.16
CA GLU A 39 -6.85 -12.21 10.99
C GLU A 39 -7.50 -13.60 11.11
N ASP A 40 -8.83 -13.67 11.09
CA ASP A 40 -9.59 -14.94 11.11
C ASP A 40 -9.70 -15.61 9.73
N GLY A 41 -9.07 -15.04 8.70
CA GLY A 41 -9.07 -15.56 7.33
C GLY A 41 -10.25 -15.12 6.47
N THR A 42 -11.18 -14.29 6.98
CA THR A 42 -12.29 -13.77 6.19
C THR A 42 -11.78 -12.93 5.02
N GLN A 43 -12.21 -13.29 3.81
CA GLN A 43 -11.94 -12.53 2.59
C GLN A 43 -12.96 -11.40 2.43
N VAL A 44 -12.47 -10.19 2.20
CA VAL A 44 -13.28 -8.98 2.02
C VAL A 44 -12.94 -8.36 0.67
N LEU A 45 -13.94 -8.12 -0.17
CA LEU A 45 -13.79 -7.36 -1.42
C LEU A 45 -13.50 -5.90 -1.09
N ASP A 46 -12.39 -5.37 -1.61
CA ASP A 46 -12.00 -3.97 -1.42
C ASP A 46 -12.56 -3.10 -2.55
N LEU A 47 -13.59 -2.33 -2.23
CA LEU A 47 -14.20 -1.34 -3.13
C LEU A 47 -13.70 0.07 -2.88
N ILE A 48 -12.83 0.28 -1.89
CA ILE A 48 -12.19 1.57 -1.60
C ILE A 48 -10.88 1.66 -2.38
N GLY A 49 -10.17 0.55 -2.54
CA GLY A 49 -8.97 0.45 -3.37
C GLY A 49 -7.88 1.43 -2.94
N GLY A 50 -7.75 1.67 -1.63
CA GLY A 50 -6.82 2.67 -1.09
C GLY A 50 -7.06 4.09 -1.63
N PHE A 51 -8.32 4.48 -1.83
CA PHE A 51 -8.71 5.75 -2.44
C PHE A 51 -8.14 5.94 -3.87
N GLY A 52 -8.03 4.83 -4.61
CA GLY A 52 -7.46 4.81 -5.97
C GLY A 52 -5.97 4.49 -6.03
N ALA A 53 -5.26 4.38 -4.90
CA ALA A 53 -3.86 3.97 -4.92
C ALA A 53 -3.67 2.51 -5.38
N ALA A 54 -4.63 1.63 -5.08
CA ALA A 54 -4.61 0.21 -5.44
C ALA A 54 -5.40 -0.07 -6.73
N MET A 55 -5.32 0.81 -7.73
CA MET A 55 -6.06 0.69 -9.00
C MET A 55 -5.84 -0.64 -9.73
N ILE A 56 -4.64 -1.24 -9.62
CA ILE A 56 -4.31 -2.52 -10.24
C ILE A 56 -4.31 -3.69 -9.23
N GLY A 57 -4.97 -3.51 -8.09
CA GLY A 57 -5.05 -4.48 -7.02
C GLY A 57 -3.85 -4.47 -6.06
N HIS A 58 -4.05 -5.07 -4.89
CA HIS A 58 -3.05 -5.24 -3.86
C HIS A 58 -1.98 -6.25 -4.27
N ASN A 59 -0.72 -5.91 -4.05
CA ASN A 59 0.43 -6.80 -4.28
C ASN A 59 0.48 -7.41 -5.69
N HIS A 60 0.17 -6.60 -6.73
CA HIS A 60 0.23 -7.05 -8.12
C HIS A 60 1.56 -7.79 -8.41
N PRO A 61 1.54 -9.03 -8.95
CA PRO A 61 2.74 -9.88 -9.03
C PRO A 61 3.93 -9.22 -9.72
N GLU A 62 3.69 -8.51 -10.82
CA GLU A 62 4.75 -7.83 -11.57
C GLU A 62 5.37 -6.67 -10.77
N LEU A 63 4.56 -5.83 -10.11
CA LEU A 63 5.09 -4.74 -9.28
C LEU A 63 5.87 -5.29 -8.09
N LYS A 64 5.35 -6.34 -7.45
CA LYS A 64 6.00 -7.00 -6.32
C LYS A 64 7.38 -7.52 -6.72
N GLN A 65 7.47 -8.15 -7.90
CA GLN A 65 8.72 -8.65 -8.44
C GLN A 65 9.72 -7.51 -8.69
N VAL A 66 9.30 -6.42 -9.33
CA VAL A 66 10.15 -5.23 -9.57
C VAL A 66 10.70 -4.65 -8.25
N PHE A 67 9.88 -4.55 -7.20
CA PHE A 67 10.35 -4.07 -5.89
C PHE A 67 11.38 -5.02 -5.25
N ILE A 68 11.15 -6.34 -5.32
CA ILE A 68 12.06 -7.35 -4.78
C ILE A 68 13.40 -7.29 -5.53
N GLU A 69 13.38 -7.17 -6.86
CA GLU A 69 14.58 -7.06 -7.69
C GLU A 69 15.37 -5.78 -7.39
N ALA A 70 14.69 -4.63 -7.24
CA ALA A 70 15.34 -3.39 -6.86
C ALA A 70 16.09 -3.51 -5.52
N LEU A 71 15.48 -4.17 -4.53
CA LEU A 71 16.12 -4.42 -3.23
C LEU A 71 17.31 -5.38 -3.36
N ASN A 72 17.16 -6.49 -4.10
CA ASN A 72 18.24 -7.46 -4.32
C ASN A 72 19.44 -6.85 -5.06
N ASN A 73 19.18 -5.88 -5.94
CA ASN A 73 20.21 -5.14 -6.68
C ASN A 73 20.83 -3.99 -5.87
N ASN A 74 20.43 -3.80 -4.62
CA ASN A 74 20.89 -2.70 -3.76
C ASN A 74 20.70 -1.31 -4.40
N LEU A 75 19.56 -1.08 -5.07
CA LEU A 75 19.27 0.22 -5.68
C LEU A 75 19.32 1.33 -4.62
N PRO A 76 19.98 2.47 -4.90
CA PRO A 76 20.09 3.55 -3.93
C PRO A 76 18.73 4.23 -3.72
N MET A 77 18.08 3.96 -2.58
CA MET A 77 16.80 4.58 -2.21
C MET A 77 16.94 6.05 -1.80
N ASN A 78 18.06 6.39 -1.15
CA ASN A 78 18.38 7.74 -0.68
C ASN A 78 19.70 8.20 -1.28
N ALA A 79 19.62 8.84 -2.44
CA ALA A 79 20.74 9.51 -3.09
C ALA A 79 20.30 10.94 -3.45
N GLN A 80 20.32 11.82 -2.46
CA GLN A 80 19.98 13.23 -2.65
C GLN A 80 21.11 13.93 -3.42
N VAL A 81 20.77 15.00 -4.15
CA VAL A 81 21.73 15.82 -4.93
C VAL A 81 22.44 14.98 -6.02
N SER A 82 21.70 14.12 -6.71
CA SER A 82 22.19 13.32 -7.83
C SER A 82 21.13 13.18 -8.93
N VAL A 83 21.57 12.70 -10.10
CA VAL A 83 20.67 12.33 -11.21
C VAL A 83 19.96 11.02 -10.88
N ARG A 84 18.66 10.95 -11.17
CA ARG A 84 17.81 9.77 -10.95
C ARG A 84 17.38 9.19 -12.30
N ALA A 85 18.12 8.19 -12.78
CA ALA A 85 17.95 7.65 -14.14
C ALA A 85 16.54 7.11 -14.38
N GLU A 86 15.99 6.37 -13.41
CA GLU A 86 14.66 5.76 -13.50
C GLU A 86 13.55 6.82 -13.56
N ALA A 87 13.73 7.93 -12.85
CA ALA A 87 12.81 9.07 -12.92
C ALA A 87 12.88 9.77 -14.29
N ALA A 88 14.07 9.85 -14.91
CA ALA A 88 14.22 10.39 -16.25
C ALA A 88 13.51 9.51 -17.29
N CYS A 89 13.69 8.18 -17.24
CA CYS A 89 12.97 7.24 -18.11
C CYS A 89 11.45 7.33 -17.94
N LEU A 90 10.96 7.45 -16.69
CA LEU A 90 9.53 7.62 -16.43
C LEU A 90 9.02 8.94 -17.01
N ALA A 91 9.75 10.04 -16.85
CA ALA A 91 9.36 11.34 -17.38
C ALA A 91 9.29 11.33 -18.92
N GLU A 92 10.25 10.71 -19.61
CA GLU A 92 10.21 10.50 -21.06
C GLU A 92 8.92 9.77 -21.46
N ARG A 93 8.65 8.61 -20.84
CA ARG A 93 7.48 7.81 -21.17
C ARG A 93 6.15 8.50 -20.91
N LEU A 94 6.06 9.27 -19.83
CA LEU A 94 4.85 10.05 -19.51
C LEU A 94 4.60 11.15 -20.53
N ASN A 95 5.64 11.85 -21.02
CA ASN A 95 5.50 12.87 -22.05
C ASN A 95 5.02 12.29 -23.40
N GLU A 96 5.38 11.04 -23.72
CA GLU A 96 4.84 10.36 -24.91
C GLU A 96 3.36 9.99 -24.78
N LEU A 97 2.93 9.60 -23.58
CA LEU A 97 1.58 9.09 -23.32
C LEU A 97 0.56 10.21 -23.08
N VAL A 98 1.01 11.33 -22.51
CA VAL A 98 0.16 12.47 -22.19
C VAL A 98 0.63 13.65 -23.02
N PRO A 99 0.04 13.87 -24.21
CA PRO A 99 0.30 15.11 -24.94
C PRO A 99 -0.17 16.28 -24.07
N GLY A 100 0.73 17.25 -23.87
CA GLY A 100 0.44 18.51 -23.16
C GLY A 100 -0.62 19.35 -23.88
#